data_AF-A0AAV6YKT8-F1
#
_entry.id   AF-A0AAV6YKT8-F1
#
_cell.length_a   1.000
_cell.length_b   1.000
_cell.length_c   1.000
_cell.angle_alpha   90.00
_cell.angle_beta   90.00
_cell.angle_gamma   90.00
#
_symmetry.space_group_name_H-M   'P 1'
#
loop_
_entity.id
_entity.type
_entity.pdbx_description
1 polymer ?
#
loop_
_entity_poly.entity_id
_entity_poly.type
_entity_poly.pdbx_seq_one_letter_code
_entity_poly.pdbx_strand_id
1 'polypeptide(L)'
;EQAKSYKEEGNDYFKEKNYKKAVTAYTEGLRRKGQDAELNAVLYTNRAAAHFYLGNYRSSLNDAIAARKQKPDHLKAVIRGALCYMEIKNYSEAVRWSDEGLQISPTEKKLLETRMKADKLHRAAERDVRKLRQSEKKKQAEKDALLRAIKASNIR
;
A
#
# COMPACT_ATOMS: atom_id res chain seq x y z
N GLU A 1 -21.31 -3.94 -23.25
CA GLU A 1 -21.52 -5.39 -23.01
C GLU A 1 -20.21 -6.17 -22.85
N GLN A 2 -19.24 -6.04 -23.76
CA GLN A 2 -17.96 -6.78 -23.70
C GLN A 2 -17.16 -6.59 -22.40
N ALA A 3 -17.07 -5.38 -21.83
CA ALA A 3 -16.36 -5.16 -20.56
C ALA A 3 -16.99 -5.91 -19.36
N LYS A 4 -18.31 -6.12 -19.38
CA LYS A 4 -19.02 -6.90 -18.34
C LYS A 4 -18.72 -8.39 -18.48
N SER A 5 -18.62 -8.89 -19.70
CA SER A 5 -18.21 -10.28 -19.98
C SER A 5 -16.79 -10.56 -19.48
N TYR A 6 -15.82 -9.68 -19.75
CA TYR A 6 -14.47 -9.81 -19.21
C TYR A 6 -14.39 -9.74 -17.68
N LYS A 7 -15.26 -8.94 -17.05
CA LYS A 7 -15.40 -8.92 -15.59
C LYS A 7 -15.86 -10.28 -15.07
N GLU A 8 -16.82 -10.92 -15.73
CA GLU A 8 -17.34 -12.24 -15.35
C GLU A 8 -16.29 -13.33 -15.55
N GLU A 9 -15.63 -13.36 -16.70
CA GLU A 9 -14.51 -14.27 -16.99
C GLU A 9 -13.38 -14.12 -15.94
N GLY A 10 -13.01 -12.88 -15.62
CA GLY A 10 -12.02 -12.61 -14.59
C GLY A 10 -12.46 -13.09 -13.20
N ASN A 11 -13.75 -12.97 -12.87
CA ASN A 11 -14.30 -13.47 -11.61
C ASN A 11 -14.25 -15.00 -11.53
N ASP A 12 -14.49 -15.69 -12.65
CA ASP A 12 -14.46 -17.15 -12.68
C ASP A 12 -13.03 -17.67 -12.52
N TYR A 13 -12.06 -17.11 -13.25
CA TYR A 13 -10.65 -17.40 -12.99
C TYR A 13 -10.22 -17.06 -11.57
N PHE A 14 -10.78 -16.02 -10.96
CA PHE A 14 -10.49 -15.66 -9.58
C PHE A 14 -11.01 -16.70 -8.59
N LYS A 15 -12.23 -17.23 -8.80
CA LYS A 15 -12.81 -18.31 -7.98
C LYS A 15 -11.98 -19.58 -8.09
N GLU A 16 -11.46 -19.88 -9.28
CA GLU A 16 -10.53 -20.98 -9.54
C GLU A 16 -9.11 -20.74 -8.98
N LYS A 17 -8.86 -19.59 -8.36
CA LYS A 17 -7.54 -19.14 -7.89
C LYS A 17 -6.51 -19.01 -9.00
N ASN A 18 -6.94 -18.94 -10.26
CA ASN A 18 -6.10 -18.65 -11.41
C ASN A 18 -5.91 -17.13 -11.56
N TYR A 19 -5.19 -16.54 -10.61
CA TYR A 19 -5.05 -15.09 -10.51
C TYR A 19 -4.36 -14.46 -11.73
N LYS A 20 -3.46 -15.18 -12.41
CA LYS A 20 -2.80 -14.69 -13.64
C LYS A 20 -3.80 -14.51 -14.79
N LYS A 21 -4.68 -15.50 -15.00
CA LYS A 21 -5.75 -15.38 -16.01
C LYS A 21 -6.78 -14.32 -15.59
N ALA A 22 -7.13 -14.25 -14.31
CA ALA A 22 -8.01 -13.20 -13.79
C ALA A 22 -7.48 -11.79 -14.09
N VAL A 23 -6.19 -11.52 -13.82
CA VAL A 23 -5.54 -10.24 -14.17
C VAL A 23 -5.66 -9.92 -15.64
N THR A 24 -5.46 -10.92 -16.51
CA THR A 24 -5.54 -10.76 -17.97
C THR A 24 -6.96 -10.39 -18.39
N ALA A 25 -7.97 -11.13 -17.93
CA ALA A 25 -9.37 -10.85 -18.24
C ALA A 25 -9.80 -9.46 -17.76
N TYR A 26 -9.50 -9.07 -16.52
CA TYR A 26 -9.82 -7.71 -16.04
C TYR A 26 -9.10 -6.62 -16.83
N THR A 27 -7.87 -6.87 -17.28
CA THR A 27 -7.12 -5.93 -18.12
C THR A 27 -7.79 -5.75 -19.47
N GLU A 28 -8.26 -6.82 -20.10
CA GLU A 28 -9.05 -6.74 -21.33
C GLU A 28 -10.37 -5.98 -21.12
N GLY A 29 -11.03 -6.18 -19.97
CA GLY A 29 -12.19 -5.38 -19.58
C GLY A 29 -11.90 -3.87 -19.53
N LEU A 30 -10.80 -3.49 -18.88
CA LEU A 30 -10.36 -2.09 -18.76
C LEU A 30 -9.93 -1.48 -20.11
N ARG A 31 -9.38 -2.29 -21.03
CA ARG A 31 -8.98 -1.84 -22.38
C ARG A 31 -10.15 -1.41 -23.25
N ARG A 32 -11.37 -1.87 -22.96
CA ARG A 32 -12.56 -1.48 -23.74
C ARG A 32 -12.97 -0.01 -23.57
N LYS A 33 -12.23 0.78 -22.78
CA LYS A 33 -12.42 2.24 -22.57
C LYS A 33 -13.88 2.63 -22.33
N GLY A 34 -14.56 1.88 -21.45
CA GLY A 34 -15.91 2.23 -21.03
C GLY A 34 -15.91 3.52 -20.21
N GLN A 35 -16.93 4.36 -20.41
CA GLN A 35 -17.18 5.57 -19.61
C GLN A 35 -17.87 5.26 -18.26
N ASP A 36 -18.18 3.99 -18.00
CA ASP A 36 -18.82 3.53 -16.77
C ASP A 36 -17.81 3.51 -15.61
N ALA A 37 -17.81 4.59 -14.82
CA ALA A 37 -16.95 4.75 -13.67
C ALA A 37 -17.15 3.63 -12.61
N GLU A 38 -18.38 3.14 -12.43
CA GLU A 38 -18.68 2.07 -11.49
C GLU A 38 -18.04 0.75 -11.94
N LEU A 39 -18.24 0.39 -13.21
CA LEU A 39 -17.64 -0.80 -13.79
C LEU A 39 -16.11 -0.73 -13.76
N ASN A 40 -15.54 0.43 -14.08
CA ASN A 40 -14.09 0.63 -14.03
C ASN A 40 -13.56 0.49 -12.59
N ALA A 41 -14.24 1.08 -11.60
CA ALA A 41 -13.87 0.92 -10.19
C ALA A 41 -13.87 -0.57 -9.78
N VAL A 42 -14.89 -1.33 -10.16
CA VAL A 42 -14.98 -2.78 -9.88
C VAL A 42 -13.86 -3.57 -10.57
N LEU A 43 -13.60 -3.30 -11.86
CA LEU A 43 -12.54 -3.97 -12.62
C LEU A 43 -11.16 -3.71 -12.02
N TYR A 44 -10.84 -2.46 -11.68
CA TYR A 44 -9.61 -2.12 -10.99
C TYR A 44 -9.52 -2.82 -9.63
N THR A 45 -10.57 -2.81 -8.81
CA THR A 45 -10.58 -3.48 -7.50
C THR A 45 -10.36 -4.99 -7.61
N ASN A 46 -10.98 -5.63 -8.60
CA ASN A 46 -10.84 -7.07 -8.80
C ASN A 46 -9.46 -7.44 -9.35
N ARG A 47 -8.90 -6.63 -10.25
CA ARG A 47 -7.51 -6.79 -10.71
C ARG A 47 -6.51 -6.55 -9.59
N ALA A 48 -6.76 -5.56 -8.73
CA ALA A 48 -5.98 -5.33 -7.53
C ALA A 48 -5.99 -6.57 -6.62
N ALA A 49 -7.16 -7.16 -6.38
CA ALA A 49 -7.28 -8.39 -5.62
C ALA A 49 -6.44 -9.53 -6.22
N ALA A 50 -6.51 -9.74 -7.53
CA ALA A 50 -5.74 -10.78 -8.20
C ALA A 50 -4.23 -10.52 -8.12
N HIS A 51 -3.79 -9.27 -8.31
CA HIS A 51 -2.40 -8.88 -8.09
C HIS A 51 -1.94 -9.09 -6.65
N PHE A 52 -2.77 -8.81 -5.66
CA PHE A 52 -2.45 -9.02 -4.26
C PHE A 52 -2.17 -10.50 -3.95
N TYR A 53 -3.02 -11.41 -4.45
CA TYR A 53 -2.82 -12.85 -4.25
C TYR A 53 -1.60 -13.40 -5.02
N LEU A 54 -1.15 -12.70 -6.06
CA LEU A 54 0.12 -13.01 -6.75
C LEU A 54 1.36 -12.45 -6.05
N GLY A 55 1.20 -11.67 -4.98
CA GLY A 55 2.32 -10.96 -4.32
C GLY A 55 2.75 -9.68 -5.05
N ASN A 56 2.02 -9.25 -6.08
CA ASN A 56 2.31 -8.06 -6.86
C ASN A 56 1.77 -6.81 -6.16
N TYR A 57 2.23 -6.53 -4.94
CA TYR A 57 1.63 -5.52 -4.06
C TYR A 57 1.66 -4.10 -4.64
N ARG A 58 2.70 -3.73 -5.40
CA ARG A 58 2.77 -2.42 -6.06
C ARG A 58 1.74 -2.29 -7.19
N SER A 59 1.57 -3.31 -8.02
CA SER A 59 0.54 -3.32 -9.06
C SER A 59 -0.87 -3.30 -8.45
N SER A 60 -1.07 -4.09 -7.40
CA SER A 60 -2.32 -4.09 -6.62
C SER A 60 -2.63 -2.70 -6.04
N LEU A 61 -1.63 -2.02 -5.49
CA LEU A 61 -1.80 -0.67 -4.95
C LEU A 61 -2.17 0.34 -6.05
N ASN A 62 -1.49 0.28 -7.20
CA ASN A 62 -1.81 1.16 -8.33
C ASN A 62 -3.26 0.99 -8.81
N ASP A 63 -3.73 -0.25 -8.86
CA ASP A 63 -5.12 -0.55 -9.20
C ASP A 63 -6.09 -0.08 -8.12
N ALA A 64 -5.78 -0.26 -6.83
CA ALA A 64 -6.61 0.28 -5.74
C ALA A 64 -6.72 1.81 -5.79
N ILE A 65 -5.62 2.51 -6.11
CA ILE A 65 -5.61 3.96 -6.32
C ILE A 65 -6.46 4.34 -7.54
N ALA A 66 -6.32 3.60 -8.65
CA ALA A 66 -7.12 3.84 -9.85
C ALA A 66 -8.62 3.63 -9.59
N ALA A 67 -9.00 2.56 -8.89
CA ALA A 67 -10.38 2.31 -8.48
C ALA A 67 -10.94 3.46 -7.63
N ARG A 68 -10.17 3.94 -6.65
CA ARG A 68 -10.57 5.06 -5.78
C ARG A 68 -10.70 6.38 -6.54
N LYS A 69 -9.91 6.60 -7.60
CA LYS A 69 -10.07 7.76 -8.48
C LYS A 69 -11.37 7.71 -9.29
N GLN A 70 -11.83 6.51 -9.66
CA GLN A 70 -13.14 6.34 -10.32
C GLN A 70 -14.28 6.53 -9.33
N LYS A 71 -14.13 5.94 -8.14
CA LYS A 71 -15.15 5.95 -7.09
C LYS A 71 -14.51 6.06 -5.69
N PRO A 72 -14.47 7.28 -5.11
CA PRO A 72 -13.81 7.52 -3.82
C PRO A 72 -14.40 6.75 -2.64
N ASP A 73 -15.70 6.48 -2.66
CA ASP A 73 -16.45 5.74 -1.63
C ASP A 73 -16.41 4.21 -1.83
N HIS A 74 -15.65 3.72 -2.81
CA HIS A 74 -15.54 2.28 -3.07
C HIS A 74 -14.69 1.57 -2.00
N LEU A 75 -15.34 1.20 -0.90
CA LEU A 75 -14.70 0.65 0.31
C LEU A 75 -13.76 -0.54 0.03
N LYS A 76 -14.10 -1.44 -0.90
CA LYS A 76 -13.25 -2.59 -1.24
C LYS A 76 -11.90 -2.17 -1.83
N ALA A 77 -11.84 -1.09 -2.61
CA ALA A 77 -10.58 -0.54 -3.09
C ALA A 77 -9.76 0.08 -1.95
N VAL A 78 -10.41 0.80 -1.03
CA VAL A 78 -9.75 1.41 0.13
C VAL A 78 -9.14 0.34 1.03
N ILE A 79 -9.89 -0.72 1.35
CA ILE A 79 -9.39 -1.89 2.09
C ILE A 79 -8.18 -2.49 1.38
N ARG A 80 -8.27 -2.72 0.06
CA ARG A 80 -7.17 -3.30 -0.72
C ARG A 80 -5.92 -2.42 -0.67
N GLY A 81 -6.05 -1.11 -0.81
CA GLY A 81 -4.95 -0.17 -0.76
C GLY A 81 -4.27 -0.14 0.62
N ALA A 82 -5.05 -0.10 1.70
CA ALA A 82 -4.51 -0.17 3.06
C ALA A 82 -3.70 -1.46 3.29
N LEU A 83 -4.21 -2.60 2.82
CA LEU A 83 -3.49 -3.88 2.87
C LEU A 83 -2.21 -3.86 2.01
N CYS A 84 -2.24 -3.25 0.82
CA CYS A 84 -1.03 -3.16 0.01
C CYS A 84 0.05 -2.31 0.68
N TYR A 85 -0.33 -1.20 1.32
CA TYR A 85 0.60 -0.37 2.08
C TYR A 85 1.24 -1.12 3.26
N MET A 86 0.47 -2.00 3.91
CA MET A 86 1.02 -2.91 4.92
C MET A 86 2.09 -3.85 4.35
N GLU A 87 1.82 -4.48 3.20
CA GLU A 87 2.74 -5.44 2.59
C GLU A 87 4.02 -4.77 2.07
N ILE A 88 3.94 -3.55 1.55
CA ILE A 88 5.13 -2.78 1.13
C ILE A 88 5.80 -2.03 2.29
N LYS A 89 5.38 -2.26 3.53
CA LYS A 89 5.92 -1.70 4.77
C LYS A 89 5.87 -0.17 4.86
N ASN A 90 4.94 0.46 4.13
CA ASN A 90 4.66 1.88 4.26
C ASN A 90 3.49 2.06 5.22
N TYR A 91 3.82 1.97 6.52
CA TYR A 91 2.81 1.93 7.59
C TYR A 91 2.08 3.26 7.80
N SER A 92 2.71 4.39 7.51
CA SER A 92 2.06 5.70 7.62
C SER A 92 0.90 5.84 6.62
N GLU A 93 1.12 5.43 5.37
CA GLU A 93 0.05 5.41 4.36
C GLU A 93 -1.01 4.35 4.67
N ALA A 94 -0.64 3.20 5.25
CA ALA A 94 -1.61 2.21 5.70
C ALA A 94 -2.56 2.76 6.78
N VAL A 95 -2.06 3.53 7.75
CA VAL A 95 -2.89 4.24 8.74
C VAL A 95 -3.81 5.23 8.05
N ARG A 96 -3.27 6.08 7.17
CA ARG A 96 -4.05 7.11 6.45
C ARG A 96 -5.19 6.52 5.64
N TRP A 97 -4.92 5.45 4.88
CA TRP A 97 -5.95 4.77 4.09
C TRP A 97 -6.99 4.08 4.95
N SER A 98 -6.60 3.52 6.09
CA SER A 98 -7.56 2.98 7.04
C SER A 98 -8.43 4.07 7.66
N ASP A 99 -7.87 5.21 8.04
CA ASP A 99 -8.63 6.34 8.60
C ASP A 99 -9.66 6.87 7.60
N GLU A 100 -9.25 7.10 6.36
CA GLU A 100 -10.15 7.52 5.27
C GLU A 100 -11.27 6.48 5.04
N GLY A 101 -10.94 5.18 5.04
CA GLY A 101 -11.94 4.13 4.87
C GLY A 101 -12.91 3.99 6.06
N LEU A 102 -12.45 4.27 7.28
CA LEU A 102 -13.29 4.26 8.49
C LEU A 102 -14.21 5.49 8.55
N GLN A 103 -13.89 6.58 7.85
CA GLN A 103 -14.85 7.67 7.64
C GLN A 103 -16.02 7.23 6.75
N ILE A 104 -15.79 6.32 5.80
CA ILE A 104 -16.83 5.74 4.94
C ILE A 104 -17.61 4.65 5.68
N SER A 105 -16.92 3.77 6.41
CA SER A 105 -17.52 2.68 7.18
C SER A 105 -16.82 2.52 8.52
N PRO A 106 -17.33 3.15 9.60
CA PRO A 106 -16.67 3.17 10.91
C PRO A 106 -16.48 1.79 11.57
N THR A 107 -17.30 0.82 11.17
CA THR A 107 -17.32 -0.54 11.73
C THR A 107 -16.62 -1.57 10.85
N GLU A 108 -15.93 -1.14 9.78
CA GLU A 108 -15.22 -2.05 8.89
C GLU A 108 -14.02 -2.69 9.61
N LYS A 109 -14.24 -3.93 10.08
CA LYS A 109 -13.29 -4.71 10.87
C LYS A 109 -11.92 -4.79 10.23
N LYS A 110 -11.85 -4.98 8.90
CA LYS A 110 -10.55 -5.14 8.23
C LYS A 110 -9.71 -3.87 8.30
N LEU A 111 -10.36 -2.70 8.23
CA LEU A 111 -9.67 -1.42 8.34
C LEU A 111 -9.24 -1.13 9.77
N LEU A 112 -10.08 -1.43 10.77
CA LEU A 112 -9.74 -1.31 12.19
C LEU A 112 -8.48 -2.14 12.53
N GLU A 113 -8.47 -3.43 12.15
CA GLU A 113 -7.33 -4.32 12.37
C GLU A 113 -6.06 -3.82 11.66
N THR A 114 -6.21 -3.41 10.39
CA THR A 114 -5.10 -2.90 9.58
C THR A 114 -4.51 -1.64 10.19
N ARG A 115 -5.37 -0.71 10.62
CA ARG A 115 -4.98 0.55 11.27
C ARG A 115 -4.19 0.31 12.54
N MET A 116 -4.72 -0.53 13.44
CA MET A 116 -4.05 -0.84 14.71
C MET A 116 -2.67 -1.46 14.48
N LYS A 117 -2.57 -2.41 13.54
CA LYS A 117 -1.30 -3.04 13.21
C LYS A 117 -0.33 -2.05 12.57
N ALA A 118 -0.82 -1.20 11.66
CA ALA A 118 -0.04 -0.17 10.99
C ALA A 118 0.52 0.86 11.99
N ASP A 119 -0.31 1.41 12.88
CA ASP A 119 0.11 2.40 13.89
C ASP A 119 1.18 1.81 14.83
N LYS A 120 1.01 0.58 15.29
CA LYS A 120 2.02 -0.11 16.13
C LYS A 120 3.35 -0.22 15.40
N LEU A 121 3.35 -0.64 14.14
CA LEU A 121 4.55 -0.82 13.33
C LEU A 121 5.20 0.51 12.95
N HIS A 122 4.38 1.52 12.63
CA HIS A 122 4.84 2.87 12.33
C HIS A 122 5.60 3.47 13.52
N ARG A 123 5.00 3.45 14.72
CA ARG A 123 5.65 3.94 15.95
C ARG A 123 6.92 3.16 16.29
N ALA A 124 6.95 1.85 16.02
CA ALA A 124 8.16 1.06 16.22
C ALA A 124 9.29 1.50 15.27
N ALA A 125 8.98 1.64 13.98
CA ALA A 125 9.94 2.09 12.98
C ALA A 125 10.48 3.50 13.30
N GLU A 126 9.62 4.43 13.73
CA GLU A 126 10.05 5.77 14.13
C GLU A 126 10.98 5.77 15.35
N ARG A 127 10.70 4.92 16.34
CA ARG A 127 11.59 4.74 17.50
C ARG A 127 12.95 4.22 17.08
N ASP A 128 12.99 3.24 16.19
CA ASP A 128 14.24 2.65 15.71
C ASP A 128 15.07 3.66 14.91
N VAL A 129 14.42 4.42 14.01
CA VAL A 129 15.05 5.53 13.28
C VAL A 129 15.60 6.59 14.25
N ARG A 130 14.85 6.95 15.30
CA ARG A 130 15.31 7.91 16.31
C ARG A 130 16.55 7.40 17.04
N LYS A 131 16.58 6.12 17.43
CA LYS A 131 17.74 5.51 18.11
C LYS A 131 18.97 5.48 17.20
N LEU A 132 18.80 5.11 15.93
CA LEU A 132 19.88 5.11 14.95
C LEU A 132 20.49 6.51 14.79
N ARG A 133 19.64 7.52 14.57
CA ARG A 133 20.08 8.93 14.46
C ARG A 133 20.82 9.42 15.71
N GLN A 134 20.40 9.01 16.91
CA GLN A 134 21.10 9.37 18.14
C GLN A 134 22.48 8.69 18.24
N SER A 135 22.56 7.41 17.88
CA SER A 135 23.83 6.67 17.85
C SER A 135 24.82 7.28 16.84
N GLU A 136 24.35 7.60 15.64
CA GLU A 136 25.15 8.26 14.60
C GLU A 136 25.68 9.62 15.04
N LYS A 137 24.81 10.45 15.65
CA LYS A 137 25.23 11.74 16.21
C LYS A 137 26.29 11.59 17.30
N LYS A 138 26.16 10.60 18.18
CA LYS A 138 27.15 10.33 19.23
C LYS A 138 28.49 9.90 18.64
N LYS A 139 28.50 8.96 17.71
CA LYS A 139 29.72 8.51 17.00
C LYS A 139 30.39 9.66 16.26
N GLN A 140 29.61 10.51 15.60
CA GLN A 140 30.12 11.68 14.90
C GLN A 140 30.76 12.68 15.88
N ALA A 141 30.11 12.98 17.00
CA ALA A 141 30.65 13.86 18.02
C ALA A 141 31.95 13.32 18.64
N GLU A 142 32.03 12.01 18.92
CA GLU A 142 33.25 11.34 19.42
C GLU A 142 34.40 11.44 18.40
N LYS A 143 34.11 11.18 17.12
CA LYS A 143 35.09 11.32 16.02
C LYS A 143 35.59 12.76 15.91
N ASP A 144 34.70 13.73 15.96
CA ASP A 144 35.07 15.15 15.86
C ASP A 144 35.90 15.61 17.06
N ALA A 145 35.58 15.12 18.26
CA ALA A 145 36.38 15.37 19.47
C ALA A 145 37.79 14.79 19.35
N LEU A 146 37.92 13.54 18.88
CA LEU A 146 39.21 12.90 18.68
C LEU A 146 40.07 13.65 17.65
N LEU A 147 39.47 14.05 16.52
CA LEU A 147 40.16 14.82 15.49
C LEU A 147 40.67 16.17 16.01
N ARG A 148 39.90 16.85 16.86
CA ARG A 148 40.35 18.10 17.52
C ARG A 148 41.53 17.85 18.46
N ALA A 149 41.47 16.78 19.25
CA ALA A 149 42.55 16.42 20.16
C ALA A 149 43.86 16.14 19.42
N ILE A 150 43.82 15.36 18.33
CA ILE A 150 45.00 15.06 17.49
C ILE A 150 45.58 16.33 16.86
N LYS A 151 44.73 17.23 16.36
CA LYS A 151 45.21 18.51 15.80
C LYS A 151 45.90 19.37 16.86
N ALA A 152 45.35 19.42 18.07
CA ALA A 152 45.94 20.19 19.17
C ALA A 152 47.29 19.61 19.62
N SER A 153 47.48 18.28 19.58
CA SER A 153 48.75 17.64 19.95
C SER A 153 49.85 17.77 18.90
N ASN A 154 49.51 17.93 17.61
CA ASN A 154 50.47 18.09 16.52
C ASN A 154 50.95 19.55 16.30
N ILE A 155 50.47 20.50 17.11
CA ILE A 155 50.86 21.93 17.07
C ILE A 155 51.94 22.23 18.16
N ARG A 156 52.65 21.22 18.66
CA ARG A 156 53.81 21.38 19.55
C ARG A 156 55.10 20.97 18.87
#